data_AF-A0A432QX45-F1
#
_entry.id   AF-A0A432QX45-F1
#
_cell.length_a   1.000
_cell.length_b   1.000
_cell.length_c   1.000
_cell.angle_alpha   90.00
_cell.angle_beta   90.00
_cell.angle_gamma   90.00
#
_symmetry.space_group_name_H-M   'P 1'
#
loop_
_entity.id
_entity.type
_entity.pdbx_description
1 polymer ?
#
loop_
_entity_poly.entity_id
_entity_poly.type
_entity_poly.pdbx_seq_one_letter_code
_entity_poly.pdbx_strand_id
1 'polypeptide(L)'
;MRIWYFLLIFLISILYLGHILWPFWSILVLSFLLTNIFRPLYRLLTTKMSERLASILTCLLIIFIVFIPLIFFVAALSNEALGLYHWGRNNQVGMKLQIFIQDSPVVGHLQEYLGGFGFDFDFKPAQVTAIFSY
;
A
#
# COMPACT_ATOMS: atom_id res chain seq x y z
N MET A 1 -14.55 -27.51 38.02
CA MET A 1 -13.40 -27.39 37.09
C MET A 1 -13.77 -27.23 35.61
N ARG A 2 -14.77 -27.93 35.05
CA ARG A 2 -14.99 -28.03 33.58
C ARG A 2 -15.29 -26.71 32.83
N ILE A 3 -16.02 -25.77 33.43
CA ILE A 3 -16.35 -24.47 32.81
C ILE A 3 -15.10 -23.59 32.61
N TRP A 4 -14.17 -23.60 33.56
CA TRP A 4 -12.95 -22.77 33.47
C TRP A 4 -12.05 -23.19 32.31
N TYR A 5 -11.93 -24.50 32.04
CA TYR A 5 -11.21 -25.01 30.88
C TYR A 5 -11.87 -24.60 29.56
N PHE A 6 -13.20 -24.69 29.48
CA PHE A 6 -13.94 -24.24 28.31
C PHE A 6 -13.75 -22.74 28.05
N LEU A 7 -13.85 -21.92 29.10
CA LEU A 7 -13.69 -20.47 29.00
C LEU A 7 -12.27 -20.09 28.57
N LEU A 8 -11.25 -20.77 29.11
CA LEU A 8 -9.85 -20.50 28.76
C LEU A 8 -9.58 -20.82 27.28
N ILE A 9 -10.06 -21.96 26.78
CA ILE A 9 -9.93 -22.34 25.37
C ILE A 9 -10.73 -21.39 24.45
N PHE A 10 -11.94 -21.00 24.85
CA PHE A 10 -12.76 -20.05 24.11
C PHE A 10 -12.11 -18.67 24.01
N LEU A 11 -11.52 -18.18 25.11
CA LEU A 11 -10.81 -16.91 25.14
C LEU A 11 -9.60 -16.93 24.20
N ILE A 12 -8.79 -18.00 24.23
CA ILE A 12 -7.66 -18.16 23.31
C ILE A 12 -8.14 -18.17 21.86
N SER A 13 -9.24 -18.87 21.56
CA SER A 13 -9.81 -18.90 20.21
C SER A 13 -10.25 -17.51 19.73
N ILE A 14 -10.91 -16.73 20.58
CA ILE A 14 -11.29 -15.34 20.28
C ILE A 14 -10.07 -14.45 20.05
N LEU A 15 -9.02 -14.58 20.86
CA LEU A 15 -7.82 -13.77 20.71
C LEU A 15 -7.10 -14.06 19.38
N TYR A 16 -7.00 -15.34 19.02
CA TYR A 16 -6.45 -15.73 17.71
C TYR A 16 -7.32 -15.24 16.55
N LEU A 17 -8.65 -15.34 16.69
CA LEU A 17 -9.58 -14.81 15.70
C LEU A 17 -9.39 -13.29 15.55
N GLY A 18 -9.32 -12.56 16.66
CA GLY A 18 -9.06 -11.11 16.65
C GLY A 18 -7.73 -10.74 16.01
N HIS A 19 -6.67 -11.53 16.23
CA HIS A 19 -5.37 -11.32 15.59
C HIS A 19 -5.44 -11.57 14.08
N ILE A 20 -6.14 -12.61 13.64
CA ILE A 20 -6.38 -12.86 12.21
C ILE A 20 -7.20 -11.72 11.60
N LEU A 21 -8.21 -11.21 12.31
CA LEU A 21 -9.07 -10.11 11.86
C LEU A 21 -8.35 -8.75 11.86
N TRP A 22 -7.26 -8.58 12.62
CA TRP A 22 -6.50 -7.32 12.70
C TRP A 22 -6.16 -6.72 11.33
N PRO A 23 -5.54 -7.45 10.38
CA PRO A 23 -5.27 -6.94 9.03
C PRO A 23 -6.53 -6.70 8.18
N PHE A 24 -7.67 -7.33 8.52
CA PHE A 24 -8.91 -7.23 7.75
C PHE A 24 -9.88 -6.14 8.23
N TRP A 25 -9.53 -5.39 9.29
CA TRP A 25 -10.37 -4.30 9.81
C TRP A 25 -10.82 -3.33 8.72
N SER A 26 -9.90 -2.95 7.83
CA SER A 26 -10.20 -2.04 6.72
C SER A 26 -11.29 -2.60 5.80
N ILE A 27 -11.15 -3.86 5.37
CA ILE A 27 -12.08 -4.51 4.44
C ILE A 27 -13.44 -4.81 5.12
N LEU A 28 -13.44 -5.15 6.41
CA LEU A 28 -14.68 -5.36 7.18
C LEU A 28 -15.50 -4.07 7.30
N VAL A 29 -14.85 -2.96 7.63
CA VAL A 29 -15.50 -1.64 7.70
C VAL A 29 -16.02 -1.23 6.32
N LEU A 30 -15.21 -1.41 5.27
CA LEU A 30 -15.62 -1.15 3.89
C LEU A 30 -16.86 -1.97 3.51
N SER A 31 -16.86 -3.28 3.81
CA SER A 31 -17.98 -4.18 3.52
C SER A 31 -19.25 -3.79 4.29
N PHE A 32 -19.10 -3.35 5.55
CA PHE A 32 -20.22 -2.89 6.37
C PHE A 32 -20.82 -1.57 5.85
N LEU A 33 -19.97 -0.60 5.51
CA LEU A 33 -20.39 0.66 4.91
C LEU A 33 -21.08 0.42 3.57
N LEU A 34 -20.50 -0.44 2.74
CA LEU A 34 -21.02 -0.80 1.45
C LEU A 34 -22.40 -1.44 1.57
N THR A 35 -22.55 -2.44 2.44
CA THR A 35 -23.84 -3.09 2.69
C THR A 35 -24.90 -2.09 3.15
N ASN A 36 -24.54 -1.11 3.98
CA ASN A 36 -25.44 -0.05 4.42
C ASN A 36 -25.84 0.90 3.28
N ILE A 37 -24.89 1.31 2.44
CA ILE A 37 -25.13 2.24 1.33
C ILE A 37 -25.98 1.59 0.22
N PHE A 38 -25.82 0.28 0.00
CA PHE A 38 -26.53 -0.48 -1.03
C PHE A 38 -27.86 -1.08 -0.55
N ARG A 39 -28.16 -1.02 0.75
CA ARG A 39 -29.44 -1.44 1.34
C ARG A 39 -30.68 -0.79 0.69
N PRO A 40 -30.74 0.54 0.45
CA PRO A 40 -31.87 1.16 -0.25
C PRO A 40 -31.96 0.71 -1.71
N LEU A 41 -30.83 0.45 -2.36
CA LEU A 41 -30.78 0.00 -3.76
C LEU A 41 -31.35 -1.41 -3.91
N TYR A 42 -31.05 -2.31 -2.97
CA TYR A 42 -31.66 -3.64 -2.90
C TYR A 42 -33.18 -3.56 -2.80
N ARG A 43 -33.68 -2.69 -1.92
CA ARG A 43 -35.12 -2.51 -1.70
C ARG A 43 -35.86 -2.00 -2.95
N LEU A 44 -35.23 -1.11 -3.73
CA LEU A 44 -35.74 -0.63 -5.02
C LEU A 44 -35.75 -1.72 -6.10
N LEU A 45 -34.84 -2.68 -6.04
CA LEU A 45 -34.76 -3.79 -6.98
C LEU A 45 -35.79 -4.88 -6.67
N THR A 46 -36.01 -5.18 -5.39
CA THR A 46 -37.03 -6.13 -4.93
C THR A 46 -38.46 -5.69 -5.23
N THR A 47 -38.73 -4.39 -5.45
CA THR A 47 -40.06 -3.92 -5.85
C THR A 47 -40.39 -4.19 -7.32
N LYS A 48 -39.40 -4.52 -8.17
CA LYS A 48 -39.63 -4.81 -9.60
C LYS A 48 -39.44 -6.28 -9.98
N MET A 49 -38.83 -7.12 -9.15
CA MET A 49 -38.48 -8.51 -9.49
C MET A 49 -38.65 -9.47 -8.30
N SER A 50 -38.68 -10.78 -8.58
CA SER A 50 -38.71 -11.81 -7.53
C SER A 50 -37.43 -11.78 -6.67
N GLU A 51 -37.57 -12.09 -5.38
CA GLU A 51 -36.54 -11.94 -4.34
C GLU A 51 -35.21 -12.64 -4.69
N ARG A 52 -35.27 -13.77 -5.41
CA ARG A 52 -34.08 -14.54 -5.83
C ARG A 52 -33.28 -13.81 -6.91
N LEU A 53 -33.95 -13.25 -7.91
CA LEU A 53 -33.28 -12.50 -8.99
C LEU A 53 -32.79 -11.14 -8.49
N ALA A 54 -33.57 -10.50 -7.62
CA ALA A 54 -33.17 -9.23 -7.01
C ALA A 54 -31.85 -9.36 -6.24
N SER A 55 -31.67 -10.41 -5.43
CA SER A 55 -30.45 -10.65 -4.64
C SER A 55 -29.20 -10.82 -5.51
N ILE A 56 -29.28 -11.68 -6.53
CA ILE A 56 -28.17 -11.91 -7.47
C ILE A 56 -27.82 -10.62 -8.20
N LEU A 57 -28.83 -9.89 -8.66
CA LEU A 57 -28.63 -8.65 -9.40
C LEU A 57 -28.00 -7.57 -8.52
N THR A 58 -28.39 -7.43 -7.24
CA THR A 58 -27.71 -6.50 -6.32
C THR A 58 -26.28 -6.92 -6.02
N CYS A 59 -26.00 -8.21 -5.81
CA CYS A 59 -24.64 -8.66 -5.55
C CYS A 59 -23.72 -8.31 -6.72
N LEU A 60 -24.18 -8.59 -7.94
CA LEU A 60 -23.46 -8.28 -9.17
C LEU A 60 -23.29 -6.77 -9.35
N LEU A 61 -24.34 -5.98 -9.12
CA LEU A 61 -24.27 -4.51 -9.21
C LEU A 61 -23.29 -3.90 -8.19
N ILE A 62 -23.26 -4.42 -6.95
CA ILE A 62 -22.31 -3.99 -5.92
C ILE A 62 -20.88 -4.27 -6.38
N ILE A 63 -20.62 -5.46 -6.94
CA ILE A 63 -19.30 -5.80 -7.48
C ILE A 63 -18.90 -4.78 -8.55
N PHE A 64 -19.75 -4.50 -9.53
CA PHE A 64 -19.41 -3.54 -10.59
C PHE A 64 -19.22 -2.11 -10.07
N ILE A 65 -20.13 -1.60 -9.22
CA ILE A 65 -20.04 -0.24 -8.71
C ILE A 65 -18.82 -0.04 -7.80
N VAL A 66 -18.32 -1.08 -7.13
CA VAL A 66 -17.13 -0.94 -6.28
C VAL A 66 -15.84 -1.22 -7.02
N PHE A 67 -15.77 -2.34 -7.76
CA PHE A 67 -14.54 -2.76 -8.40
C PHE A 67 -14.15 -1.82 -9.53
N ILE A 68 -15.10 -1.28 -10.30
CA ILE A 68 -14.78 -0.33 -11.38
C ILE A 68 -14.05 0.91 -10.85
N PRO A 69 -14.59 1.70 -9.91
CA PRO A 69 -13.89 2.87 -9.41
C PRO A 69 -12.63 2.51 -8.63
N LEU A 70 -12.59 1.36 -7.96
CA LEU A 70 -11.38 0.91 -7.28
C LEU A 70 -10.24 0.64 -8.26
N ILE A 71 -10.52 -0.09 -9.35
CA ILE A 71 -9.53 -0.37 -10.40
C ILE A 71 -9.09 0.93 -11.06
N PHE A 72 -10.03 1.84 -11.36
CA PHE A 72 -9.69 3.16 -11.91
C PHE A 72 -8.79 3.96 -10.98
N PHE A 73 -9.11 3.97 -9.68
CA PHE A 73 -8.32 4.67 -8.66
C PHE A 73 -6.90 4.08 -8.54
N VAL A 74 -6.77 2.76 -8.46
CA VAL A 74 -5.47 2.07 -8.39
C VAL A 74 -4.65 2.28 -9.67
N ALA A 75 -5.31 2.27 -10.84
CA ALA A 75 -4.66 2.55 -12.11
C ALA A 75 -4.18 4.00 -12.20
N ALA A 76 -4.98 4.97 -11.75
CA ALA A 76 -4.58 6.37 -11.68
C ALA A 76 -3.38 6.57 -10.74
N LEU A 77 -3.42 5.97 -9.54
CA LEU A 77 -2.31 5.97 -8.60
C LEU A 77 -1.03 5.33 -9.17
N SER A 78 -1.16 4.20 -9.87
CA SER A 78 -0.02 3.54 -10.50
C SER A 78 0.56 4.40 -11.62
N ASN A 79 -0.28 5.07 -12.42
CA ASN A 79 0.19 5.98 -13.46
C ASN A 79 0.94 7.18 -12.89
N GLU A 80 0.48 7.75 -11.77
CA GLU A 80 1.20 8.81 -11.05
C GLU A 80 2.53 8.30 -10.48
N ALA A 81 2.54 7.12 -9.85
CA ALA A 81 3.77 6.52 -9.32
C ALA A 81 4.80 6.21 -10.43
N LEU A 82 4.34 5.68 -11.58
CA LEU A 82 5.18 5.48 -12.76
C LEU A 82 5.63 6.80 -13.36
N GLY A 83 4.76 7.81 -13.40
CA GLY A 83 5.10 9.16 -13.84
C GLY A 83 6.20 9.79 -12.98
N LEU A 84 6.12 9.64 -11.65
CA LEU A 84 7.17 10.06 -10.72
C LEU A 84 8.47 9.27 -10.91
N TYR A 85 8.37 7.96 -11.14
CA TYR A 85 9.52 7.10 -11.44
C TYR A 85 10.22 7.54 -12.73
N HIS A 86 9.46 7.78 -13.80
CA HIS A 86 9.98 8.27 -15.07
C HIS A 86 10.51 9.70 -14.96
N TRP A 87 9.87 10.59 -14.20
CA TRP A 87 10.37 11.94 -13.94
C TRP A 87 11.71 11.91 -13.20
N GLY A 88 11.84 11.08 -12.16
CA GLY A 88 13.11 10.86 -11.47
C GLY A 88 14.17 10.29 -12.41
N ARG A 89 13.81 9.31 -13.24
CA ARG A 89 14.78 8.72 -14.18
C ARG A 89 15.22 9.69 -15.28
N ASN A 90 14.27 10.37 -15.93
CA ASN A 90 14.53 11.23 -17.09
C ASN A 90 15.15 12.57 -16.73
N ASN A 91 14.84 13.15 -15.57
CA ASN A 91 15.46 14.41 -15.14
C ASN A 91 16.92 14.25 -14.73
N GLN A 92 17.49 13.05 -14.93
CA GLN A 92 18.87 12.74 -14.61
C GLN A 92 19.18 13.16 -13.17
N VAL A 93 18.23 13.00 -12.22
CA VAL A 93 18.45 13.47 -10.85
C VAL A 93 19.70 12.81 -10.28
N GLY A 94 19.99 11.56 -10.67
CA GLY A 94 21.25 10.89 -10.38
C GLY A 94 22.49 11.60 -10.95
N MET A 95 22.44 12.11 -12.19
CA MET A 95 23.55 12.90 -12.76
C MET A 95 23.66 14.30 -12.14
N LYS A 96 22.53 14.96 -11.83
CA LYS A 96 22.56 16.23 -11.07
C LYS A 96 23.14 16.01 -9.68
N LEU A 97 22.72 14.97 -8.97
CA LEU A 97 23.28 14.59 -7.68
C LEU A 97 24.77 14.30 -7.80
N GLN A 98 25.19 13.60 -8.85
CA GLN A 98 26.60 13.33 -9.12
C GLN A 98 27.40 14.62 -9.33
N ILE A 99 26.88 15.58 -10.11
CA ILE A 99 27.52 16.89 -10.31
C ILE A 99 27.57 17.67 -9.00
N PHE A 100 26.47 17.73 -8.23
CA PHE A 100 26.45 18.40 -6.92
C PHE A 100 27.39 17.77 -5.88
N ILE A 101 27.56 16.44 -5.91
CA ILE A 101 28.49 15.72 -5.03
C ILE A 101 29.93 15.90 -5.49
N GLN A 102 30.19 15.93 -6.81
CA GLN A 102 31.52 16.17 -7.37
C GLN A 102 32.01 17.60 -7.13
N ASP A 103 31.12 18.58 -7.20
CA ASP A 103 31.44 20.00 -7.04
C ASP A 103 31.48 20.43 -5.55
N SER A 104 31.16 19.53 -4.63
CA SER A 104 31.11 19.82 -3.19
C SER A 104 32.48 19.59 -2.52
N PRO A 105 33.12 20.63 -1.96
CA PRO A 105 34.36 20.49 -1.19
C PRO A 105 34.18 19.66 0.10
N VAL A 106 32.94 19.41 0.51
CA VAL A 106 32.60 18.64 1.72
C VAL A 106 33.03 17.17 1.61
N VAL A 107 32.98 16.58 0.41
CA VAL A 107 33.37 15.17 0.19
C VAL A 107 34.87 14.99 0.36
N GLY A 108 35.66 15.94 -0.16
CA GLY A 108 37.12 15.93 0.00
C GLY A 108 37.55 16.05 1.46
N HIS A 109 36.94 16.98 2.21
CA HIS A 109 37.23 17.12 3.64
C HIS A 109 36.85 15.88 4.45
N LEU A 110 35.72 15.23 4.15
CA LEU A 110 35.32 13.99 4.82
C LEU A 110 36.31 12.86 4.56
N GLN A 111 36.80 12.71 3.34
CA GLN A 111 37.78 11.69 2.98
C GLN A 111 39.14 11.92 3.68
N GLU A 112 39.57 13.18 3.80
CA GLU A 112 40.80 13.55 4.49
C GLU A 112 40.71 13.32 6.01
N TYR A 113 39.57 13.65 6.63
CA TYR A 113 39.31 13.35 8.05
C TYR A 113 39.24 11.85 8.33
N LEU A 114 38.62 11.06 7.45
CA LEU A 114 38.50 9.60 7.61
C LEU A 114 39.83 8.86 7.33
N GLY A 115 40.62 9.35 6.38
CA GLY A 115 41.98 8.85 6.14
C GLY A 115 42.90 9.05 7.33
N GLY A 116 42.74 10.15 8.08
CA GLY A 116 43.44 10.39 9.34
C GLY A 116 43.12 9.37 10.46
N PHE A 117 42.00 8.66 10.38
CA PHE A 117 41.61 7.58 11.30
C PHE A 117 42.01 6.17 10.82
N GLY A 118 42.72 6.06 9.68
CA GLY A 118 43.18 4.78 9.12
C GLY A 118 42.12 4.02 8.29
N PHE A 119 41.04 4.69 7.89
CA PHE A 119 40.06 4.16 6.96
C PHE A 119 40.28 4.74 5.55
N ASP A 120 40.82 3.94 4.62
CA ASP A 120 40.92 4.28 3.19
C ASP A 120 39.54 4.24 2.52
N PHE A 121 38.74 5.29 2.74
CA PHE A 121 37.41 5.41 2.17
C PHE A 121 37.47 6.18 0.83
N ASP A 122 37.69 5.46 -0.27
CA ASP A 122 37.68 6.05 -1.61
C ASP A 122 36.24 6.22 -2.13
N PHE A 123 35.62 7.36 -1.77
CA PHE A 123 34.24 7.66 -2.14
C PHE A 123 34.15 8.03 -3.63
N LYS A 124 33.82 7.06 -4.48
CA LYS A 124 33.57 7.29 -5.91
C LYS A 124 32.10 7.68 -6.14
N PRO A 125 31.79 8.92 -6.56
CA PRO A 125 30.41 9.36 -6.77
C PRO A 125 29.67 8.59 -7.88
N ALA A 126 30.39 7.88 -8.74
CA ALA A 126 29.81 6.97 -9.74
C ALA A 126 29.05 5.78 -9.12
N GLN A 127 29.40 5.35 -7.90
CA GLN A 127 28.70 4.25 -7.21
C GLN A 127 27.31 4.67 -6.74
N VAL A 128 27.14 5.94 -6.35
CA VAL A 128 25.85 6.49 -5.94
C VAL A 128 24.89 6.50 -7.14
N THR A 129 25.36 6.94 -8.32
CA THR A 129 24.56 6.91 -9.55
C THR A 129 24.18 5.49 -9.97
N ALA A 130 25.05 4.49 -9.72
CA ALA A 130 24.79 3.09 -10.05
C ALA A 130 23.60 2.51 -9.25
N ILE A 131 23.42 2.92 -7.99
CA ILE A 131 22.31 2.48 -7.12
C ILE A 131 20.96 3.03 -7.61
N PHE A 132 20.93 4.23 -8.18
CA PHE A 132 19.73 4.81 -8.80
C PHE A 132 19.50 4.36 -10.26
N SER A 133 20.37 3.51 -10.78
CA SER A 133 20.29 2.98 -12.15
C SER A 133 19.72 1.57 -12.25
N TYR A 134 19.41 0.95 -11.12
CA TYR A 134 18.74 -0.35 -11.01
C TYR A 134 17.25 -0.21 -10.74
#